data_AF-A0A9E7C2V0-F1
#
_entry.id   AF-A0A9E7C2V0-F1
#
_cell.length_a   1.000
_cell.length_b   1.000
_cell.length_c   1.000
_cell.angle_alpha   90.00
_cell.angle_beta   90.00
_cell.angle_gamma   90.00
#
_symmetry.space_group_name_H-M   'P 1'
#
loop_
_entity.id
_entity.type
_entity.pdbx_description
1 polymer ?
#
loop_
_entity_poly.entity_id
_entity_poly.type
_entity_poly.pdbx_seq_one_letter_code
_entity_poly.pdbx_strand_id
1 'polypeptide(L)' 'MDERQADLLTIRQVAGRLGLSPLSVRRRISSGELPAIRLGDSDSAPLRVAREDLDAYVAEHRTATNQETPALSNPN' A
#
# COMPACT_ATOMS: atom_id res chain seq x y z
N MET A 1 -1.20 5.56 27.94
CA MET A 1 -0.34 6.53 27.21
C MET A 1 0.07 5.80 25.95
N ASP A 2 -0.85 5.76 24.98
CA ASP A 2 -0.72 4.87 23.83
C ASP A 2 0.41 5.35 22.91
N GLU A 3 1.45 4.53 22.85
CA GLU A 3 2.58 4.63 21.91
C GLU A 3 2.04 4.46 20.48
N ARG A 4 1.52 5.55 19.91
CA ARG A 4 1.17 5.70 18.49
C ARG A 4 2.46 5.72 17.66
N GLN A 5 3.21 4.62 17.69
CA GLN A 5 4.34 4.42 16.83
C GLN A 5 3.82 4.41 15.40
N ALA A 6 4.22 5.42 14.62
CA ALA A 6 3.99 5.51 13.19
C ALA A 6 4.66 4.31 12.53
N ASP A 7 3.92 3.21 12.44
CA ASP A 7 4.38 1.94 11.93
C ASP A 7 4.45 2.07 10.41
N LEU A 8 5.61 2.50 9.92
CA LEU A 8 5.88 2.72 8.49
C LEU A 8 6.07 1.36 7.80
N LEU A 9 5.07 0.94 7.05
CA LEU A 9 5.06 -0.32 6.33
C LEU A 9 5.76 -0.18 4.97
N THR A 10 6.50 -1.21 4.60
CA THR A 10 7.06 -1.33 3.25
C THR A 10 5.97 -1.72 2.25
N ILE A 11 6.20 -1.45 0.97
CA ILE A 11 5.32 -1.88 -0.12
C ILE A 11 4.99 -3.37 -0.06
N ARG A 12 5.94 -4.24 0.32
CA ARG A 12 5.68 -5.69 0.45
C ARG A 12 4.74 -6.02 1.59
N GLN A 13 4.87 -5.33 2.73
CA GLN A 13 3.96 -5.54 3.87
C GLN A 13 2.56 -5.01 3.56
N VAL A 14 2.47 -3.85 2.92
CA VAL A 14 1.20 -3.28 2.44
C VAL A 14 0.52 -4.22 1.45
N ALA A 15 1.28 -4.71 0.46
CA ALA A 15 0.84 -5.70 -0.50
C ALA A 15 0.28 -6.97 0.17
N GLY A 16 1.02 -7.53 1.13
CA GLY A 16 0.56 -8.70 1.89
C GLY A 16 -0.72 -8.44 2.68
N ARG A 17 -0.88 -7.24 3.26
CA ARG A 17 -2.09 -6.87 4.02
C ARG A 17 -3.31 -6.65 3.13
N LEU A 18 -3.12 -6.05 1.96
CA LEU A 18 -4.18 -5.80 1.00
C LEU A 18 -4.49 -7.02 0.12
N GLY A 19 -3.66 -8.08 0.18
CA GLY A 19 -3.74 -9.21 -0.75
C GLY A 19 -3.42 -8.80 -2.20
N LEU A 20 -2.70 -7.70 -2.40
CA LEU A 20 -2.38 -7.15 -3.71
C LEU A 20 -0.93 -7.43 -4.09
N SER A 21 -0.63 -7.43 -5.39
CA SER A 21 0.75 -7.46 -5.86
C SER A 21 1.48 -6.14 -5.55
N PRO A 22 2.79 -6.16 -5.24
CA PRO A 22 3.59 -4.94 -5.00
C PRO A 22 3.52 -3.92 -6.14
N LEU A 23 3.38 -4.39 -7.39
CA LEU A 23 3.18 -3.54 -8.55
C LEU A 23 1.86 -2.75 -8.48
N SER A 24 0.79 -3.40 -8.02
CA SER A 24 -0.54 -2.80 -7.87
C SER A 24 -0.54 -1.74 -6.77
N VAL A 25 0.19 -1.98 -5.68
CA VAL A 25 0.42 -0.99 -4.62
C VAL A 25 1.21 0.21 -5.15
N ARG A 26 2.30 -0.02 -5.90
CA ARG A 26 3.07 1.06 -6.54
C ARG A 26 2.21 1.90 -7.49
N ARG A 27 1.32 1.29 -8.27
CA ARG A 27 0.39 2.00 -9.17
C ARG A 27 -0.59 2.88 -8.38
N ARG A 28 -1.16 2.38 -7.27
CA ARG A 28 -2.04 3.16 -6.38
C ARG A 28 -1.31 4.35 -5.76
N ILE A 29 -0.06 4.17 -5.35
CA ILE A 29 0.77 5.27 -4.85
C ILE A 29 1.04 6.29 -5.96
N SER A 30 1.42 5.82 -7.15
CA SER A 30 1.71 6.66 -8.31
C SER A 30 0.50 7.42 -8.83
N SER A 31 -0.70 6.91 -8.62
CA SER A 31 -1.96 7.57 -8.99
C SER A 31 -2.51 8.48 -7.89
N GLY A 32 -1.90 8.47 -6.70
CA GLY A 32 -2.33 9.26 -5.54
C GLY A 32 -3.47 8.64 -4.74
N GLU A 33 -3.88 7.41 -5.05
CA GLU A 33 -4.92 6.69 -4.30
C GLU A 33 -4.42 6.20 -2.94
N LEU A 34 -3.13 5.92 -2.80
CA LEU A 34 -2.53 5.48 -1.53
C LEU A 34 -1.41 6.43 -1.10
N PRO A 35 -1.52 7.09 0.07
CA PRO A 35 -0.46 7.94 0.60
C PRO A 35 0.81 7.13 0.86
N ALA A 36 1.95 7.63 0.38
CA ALA A 36 3.24 7.03 0.68
C ALA A 36 4.28 8.11 0.97
N ILE A 37 5.10 7.84 1.98
CA ILE A 37 6.24 8.63 2.41
C ILE A 37 7.47 8.06 1.71
N ARG A 38 8.13 8.90 0.91
CA ARG A 38 9.43 8.57 0.32
C ARG A 38 10.52 8.90 1.34
N LEU A 39 11.31 7.91 1.75
CA LEU A 39 12.36 8.09 2.74
C LEU A 39 13.69 8.45 2.03
N GLY A 40 13.77 9.67 1.51
CA GLY A 40 14.95 10.24 0.85
C GLY A 40 14.63 11.04 -0.43
N ASP A 41 15.60 11.83 -0.88
CA ASP A 41 15.47 12.72 -2.05
C ASP A 41 15.81 12.06 -3.40
N SER A 42 16.31 10.83 -3.39
CA SER A 42 16.67 10.11 -4.62
C SER A 42 15.46 9.43 -5.26
N ASP A 43 15.50 9.25 -6.59
CA ASP A 43 14.44 8.53 -7.30
C ASP A 43 14.31 7.05 -6.86
N SER A 44 15.42 6.47 -6.41
CA SER A 44 15.48 5.12 -5.82
C SER A 44 15.16 5.07 -4.32
N ALA A 45 14.71 6.17 -3.71
CA ALA A 45 14.45 6.20 -2.28
C ALA A 45 13.30 5.24 -1.89
N PRO A 46 13.41 4.53 -0.76
CA PRO A 46 12.41 3.56 -0.35
C PRO A 46 11.09 4.25 0.02
N LEU A 47 10.00 3.78 -0.60
CA LEU A 47 8.64 4.19 -0.29
C LEU A 47 8.11 3.40 0.91
N ARG A 48 7.53 4.11 1.87
CA ARG A 48 6.83 3.55 3.02
C ARG A 48 5.43 4.11 3.12
N VAL A 49 4.51 3.34 3.67
CA VAL A 49 3.12 3.73 3.86
C VAL A 49 2.86 3.70 5.35
N ALA A 50 2.27 4.75 5.91
CA ALA A 50 1.89 4.72 7.31
C ALA A 50 0.76 3.72 7.50
N ARG A 51 0.81 2.96 8.60
CA ARG A 51 -0.26 2.01 8.92
C ARG A 51 -1.63 2.68 9.01
N GLU A 52 -1.69 3.91 9.52
CA GLU A 52 -2.94 4.69 9.60
C GLU A 52 -3.52 5.02 8.22
N ASP A 53 -2.69 5.44 7.27
CA ASP A 53 -3.12 5.70 5.89
C ASP A 53 -3.65 4.43 5.23
N LEU A 54 -2.99 3.30 5.47
CA LEU A 54 -3.44 2.01 4.97
C LEU A 54 -4.82 1.62 5.53
N ASP A 55 -5.03 1.83 6.84
CA ASP A 55 -6.29 1.52 7.50
C ASP A 55 -7.42 2.43 7.00
N ALA A 56 -7.13 3.73 6.85
CA ALA A 56 -8.05 4.70 6.26
C ALA A 56 -8.42 4.33 4.82
N TYR A 57 -7.44 3.95 3.99
CA TYR A 57 -7.66 3.49 2.63
C TYR A 57 -8.57 2.26 2.59
N VAL A 58 -8.32 1.26 3.45
CA VAL A 58 -9.16 0.06 3.55
C VAL A 58 -10.56 0.43 4.02
N ALA A 59 -10.71 1.31 5.00
CA ALA A 59 -12.02 1.77 5.49
C ALA A 59 -12.84 2.45 4.38
N GLU A 60 -12.20 3.30 3.57
CA GLU A 60 -12.84 4.02 2.46
C GLU A 60 -13.18 3.08 1.28
N HIS A 61 -12.30 2.13 0.96
CA HIS A 61 -12.49 1.22 -0.18
C HIS A 61 -13.32 -0.03 0.14
N ARG A 62 -13.52 -0.38 1.42
CA ARG A 62 -14.38 -1.50 1.84
C ARG A 62 -15.82 -1.34 1.35
N THR A 63 -16.27 -0.11 1.18
CA THR A 63 -17.61 0.22 0.67
C THR A 63 -17.77 0.02 -0.84
N ALA A 64 -16.68 -0.08 -1.61
CA ALA A 64 -16.75 0.01 -3.06
C ALA A 64 -16.45 -1.30 -3.83
N THR A 65 -15.75 -2.28 -3.26
CA THR A 65 -15.23 -3.38 -4.11
C THR A 65 -15.25 -4.77 -3.46
N ASN A 66 -16.40 -5.44 -3.58
CA ASN A 66 -16.43 -6.87 -3.90
C ASN A 66 -16.00 -7.08 -5.36
N GLN A 67 -14.73 -6.79 -5.67
CA GLN A 67 -14.17 -7.00 -7.01
C GLN A 67 -13.23 -8.20 -6.94
N GLU A 68 -13.82 -9.38 -7.09
CA GLU A 68 -13.20 -10.45 -7.88
C GLU A 68 -12.56 -9.83 -9.13
N THR A 69 -11.35 -10.24 -9.47
CA THR A 69 -11.20 -11.12 -10.64
C THR A 69 -9.86 -11.87 -10.56
N PRO A 70 -9.85 -13.14 -11.01
CA PRO A 70 -8.78 -14.11 -10.85
C PRO A 70 -7.73 -14.02 -11.97
N ALA A 71 -6.62 -14.72 -11.76
CA ALA A 71 -5.64 -15.18 -12.75
C ALA A 71 -4.57 -14.19 -13.27
N LEU A 72 -3.35 -14.75 -13.33
CA LEU A 72 -2.10 -14.32 -13.99
C LEU A 72 -1.31 -13.15 -13.38
N SER A 73 -0.17 -13.48 -12.75
CA SER A 73 1.08 -13.54 -13.53
C SER A 73 2.21 -14.15 -12.69
N ASN A 74 2.40 -15.45 -12.88
CA ASN A 74 3.70 -16.10 -12.71
C ASN A 74 4.62 -15.59 -13.85
N PRO A 75 5.87 -15.18 -13.62
CA PRO A 75 6.82 -15.06 -14.71
C PRO A 75 7.93 -16.10 -14.55
N ASN A 76 7.85 -17.08 -15.47
CA ASN A 76 8.86 -17.98 -16.04
C ASN A 76 9.69 -18.86 -15.09
#